data_AF-A0A2D4RZP3-F1
#
_entry.id   AF-A0A2D4RZP3-F1
#
_cell.length_a   1.000
_cell.length_b   1.000
_cell.length_c   1.000
_cell.angle_alpha   90.00
_cell.angle_beta   90.00
_cell.angle_gamma   90.00
#
_symmetry.space_group_name_H-M   'P 1'
#
loop_
_entity.id
_entity.type
_entity.pdbx_description
1 polymer ?
#
loop_
_entity_poly.entity_id
_entity_poly.type
_entity_poly.pdbx_seq_one_letter_code
_entity_poly.pdbx_strand_id
1 'polypeptide(L)'
;MLSLLLCSPRNIAVLGLGGGTMVCAFLNGCKDANVTAVELRADVIRIAQRYFALPKHEPRLNIIHQDAKLYIDEDDTQFDILVADLYHHHGIDEVQMQKQFLEKCAKKITKEGWLVLNYWLDHDLNIEILQQLHNDFDCLYMCNSGGGNMIIYAGKSNPKADFLLPTSIKPLAKTLGFSLNYYLKRLTFIQGT
;
A
#
# COMPACT_ATOMS: atom_id res chain seq x y z
N MET A 1 5.52 2.79 2.91
CA MET A 1 5.64 3.57 4.18
C MET A 1 5.41 5.07 4.03
N LEU A 2 5.72 5.72 2.88
CA LEU A 2 5.39 7.14 2.68
C LEU A 2 3.90 7.44 2.86
N SER A 3 3.02 6.46 2.64
CA SER A 3 1.59 6.55 2.91
C SER A 3 1.24 6.97 4.34
N LEU A 4 2.09 6.70 5.33
CA LEU A 4 1.91 7.17 6.71
C LEU A 4 2.18 8.68 6.89
N LEU A 5 2.76 9.37 5.90
CA LEU A 5 2.77 10.84 5.85
C LEU A 5 1.49 11.39 5.23
N LEU A 6 0.83 10.62 4.36
CA LEU A 6 -0.31 11.09 3.57
C LEU A 6 -1.61 11.09 4.39
N CYS A 7 -1.74 10.17 5.34
CA CYS A 7 -2.89 10.08 6.24
C CYS A 7 -2.48 9.51 7.62
N SER A 8 -3.44 9.48 8.55
CA SER A 8 -3.30 8.86 9.87
C SER A 8 -4.26 7.66 9.97
N PRO A 9 -3.86 6.47 9.47
CA PRO A 9 -4.78 5.36 9.28
C PRO A 9 -5.19 4.68 10.59
N ARG A 10 -6.40 4.13 10.62
CA ARG A 10 -6.91 3.20 11.65
C ARG A 10 -7.09 1.79 11.10
N ASN A 11 -7.40 1.66 9.82
CA ASN A 11 -7.52 0.36 9.16
C ASN A 11 -6.64 0.30 7.92
N ILE A 12 -5.72 -0.66 7.91
CA ILE A 12 -4.77 -0.88 6.82
C ILE A 12 -4.98 -2.30 6.29
N ALA A 13 -5.06 -2.44 4.96
CA ALA A 13 -5.01 -3.73 4.29
C ALA A 13 -3.77 -3.83 3.39
N VAL A 14 -3.16 -5.00 3.38
CA VAL A 14 -2.04 -5.35 2.52
C VAL A 14 -2.40 -6.62 1.77
N LEU A 15 -2.60 -6.50 0.45
CA LEU A 15 -2.81 -7.61 -0.46
C LEU A 15 -1.43 -8.11 -0.92
N GLY A 16 -1.03 -9.28 -0.41
CA GLY A 16 0.31 -9.84 -0.52
C GLY A 16 1.08 -9.70 0.79
N LEU A 17 1.29 -10.81 1.51
CA LEU A 17 2.06 -10.78 2.77
C LEU A 17 3.57 -10.78 2.52
N GLY A 18 4.01 -11.60 1.56
CA GLY A 18 5.42 -11.87 1.32
C GLY A 18 6.14 -12.31 2.60
N GLY A 19 7.30 -11.71 2.88
CA GLY A 19 8.04 -11.97 4.12
C GLY A 19 7.43 -11.35 5.38
N GLY A 20 6.37 -10.56 5.28
CA GLY A 20 5.74 -9.88 6.41
C GLY A 20 6.36 -8.53 6.78
N THR A 21 7.45 -8.11 6.13
CA THR A 21 8.18 -6.88 6.45
C THR A 21 7.29 -5.63 6.38
N MET A 22 6.46 -5.49 5.36
CA MET A 22 5.58 -4.33 5.19
C MET A 22 4.50 -4.29 6.29
N VAL A 23 3.92 -5.44 6.62
CA VAL A 23 2.95 -5.58 7.71
C VAL A 23 3.60 -5.18 9.04
N CYS A 24 4.78 -5.70 9.35
CA CYS A 24 5.55 -5.32 10.54
C CYS A 24 5.88 -3.82 10.57
N ALA A 25 6.21 -3.23 9.42
CA ALA A 25 6.48 -1.80 9.31
C ALA A 25 5.24 -0.95 9.61
N PHE A 26 4.05 -1.35 9.16
CA PHE A 26 2.79 -0.69 9.52
C PHE A 26 2.45 -0.85 11.01
N LEU A 27 2.58 -2.06 11.56
CA LEU A 27 2.36 -2.32 12.98
C LEU A 27 3.31 -1.48 13.87
N ASN A 28 4.54 -1.23 13.41
CA ASN A 28 5.49 -0.39 14.14
C ASN A 28 5.23 1.11 13.93
N GLY A 29 5.00 1.52 12.69
CA GLY A 29 4.83 2.93 12.30
C GLY A 29 3.50 3.54 12.71
N CYS A 30 2.47 2.72 12.93
CA CYS A 30 1.16 3.14 13.40
C CYS A 30 0.69 2.20 14.52
N LYS A 31 0.80 2.66 15.78
CA LYS A 31 0.43 1.87 16.97
C LYS A 31 -1.07 1.68 17.15
N ASP A 32 -1.82 2.53 16.46
CA ASP A 32 -3.24 2.74 16.62
C ASP A 32 -4.08 2.11 15.50
N ALA A 33 -3.42 1.50 14.51
CA ALA A 33 -4.05 0.88 13.37
C ALA A 33 -4.15 -0.65 13.52
N ASN A 34 -5.27 -1.19 13.03
CA ASN A 34 -5.40 -2.59 12.68
C ASN A 34 -4.81 -2.81 11.28
N VAL A 35 -4.10 -3.93 11.11
CA VAL A 35 -3.45 -4.32 9.87
C VAL A 35 -3.98 -5.67 9.45
N THR A 36 -4.60 -5.74 8.27
CA THR A 36 -5.01 -6.98 7.63
C THR A 36 -4.03 -7.32 6.52
N ALA A 37 -3.52 -8.54 6.51
CA ALA A 37 -2.67 -9.07 5.46
C ALA A 37 -3.39 -10.23 4.76
N VAL A 38 -3.52 -10.15 3.44
CA VAL A 38 -4.16 -11.19 2.62
C VAL A 38 -3.09 -11.91 1.81
N GLU A 39 -2.97 -13.22 1.96
CA GLU A 39 -1.96 -14.01 1.26
C GLU A 39 -2.54 -15.32 0.73
N LEU A 40 -2.30 -15.57 -0.55
CA LEU A 40 -2.80 -16.73 -1.27
C LEU A 40 -2.12 -18.03 -0.80
N ARG A 41 -0.84 -17.99 -0.42
CA ARG A 41 -0.04 -19.18 -0.13
C ARG A 41 0.15 -19.37 1.37
N ALA A 42 -0.51 -20.38 1.94
CA ALA A 42 -0.31 -20.78 3.33
C ALA A 42 1.16 -20.99 3.73
N ASP A 43 1.99 -21.49 2.80
CA ASP A 43 3.42 -21.71 3.02
C ASP A 43 4.19 -20.39 3.24
N VAL A 44 3.81 -19.32 2.56
CA VAL A 44 4.41 -17.98 2.75
C VAL A 44 4.08 -17.47 4.14
N ILE A 45 2.82 -17.58 4.57
CA ILE A 45 2.39 -17.20 5.94
C ILE A 45 3.23 -17.96 6.98
N ARG A 46 3.33 -19.28 6.82
CA ARG A 46 4.10 -20.14 7.74
C ARG A 46 5.57 -19.74 7.78
N ILE A 47 6.19 -19.48 6.63
CA ILE A 47 7.60 -19.07 6.55
C ILE A 47 7.80 -17.69 7.19
N ALA A 48 6.94 -16.71 6.90
CA ALA A 48 7.03 -15.38 7.47
C ALA A 48 6.97 -15.41 9.01
N GLN A 49 6.05 -16.20 9.58
CA GLN A 49 5.94 -16.37 11.03
C GLN A 49 7.11 -17.14 11.64
N ARG A 50 7.65 -18.14 10.94
CA ARG A 50 8.72 -19.02 11.47
C ARG A 50 10.11 -18.40 11.36
N TYR A 51 10.38 -17.67 10.28
CA TYR A 51 11.73 -17.25 9.92
C TYR A 51 11.90 -15.73 9.79
N PHE A 52 10.83 -14.97 9.57
CA PHE A 52 10.90 -13.51 9.35
C PHE A 52 10.22 -12.69 10.46
N ALA A 53 10.05 -13.29 11.64
CA ALA A 53 9.54 -12.63 12.84
C ALA A 53 8.16 -11.95 12.68
N LEU A 54 7.33 -12.42 11.75
CA LEU A 54 5.92 -12.00 11.70
C LEU A 54 5.22 -12.47 13.00
N PRO A 55 4.63 -11.57 13.80
CA PRO A 55 4.09 -11.93 15.09
C PRO A 55 2.86 -12.84 14.95
N LYS A 56 2.81 -13.90 15.76
CA LYS A 56 1.68 -14.84 15.80
C LYS A 56 0.54 -14.38 16.74
N HIS A 57 0.86 -13.52 17.70
CA HIS A 57 -0.04 -13.09 18.76
C HIS A 57 -0.03 -11.55 18.88
N GLU A 58 -0.23 -10.87 17.75
CA GLU A 58 -0.43 -9.42 17.72
C GLU A 58 -1.93 -9.14 17.53
N PRO A 59 -2.62 -8.54 18.51
CA PRO A 59 -4.08 -8.35 18.44
C PRO A 59 -4.53 -7.41 17.32
N ARG A 60 -3.64 -6.54 16.83
CA ARG A 60 -3.94 -5.64 15.70
C ARG A 60 -3.67 -6.27 14.34
N LEU A 61 -3.09 -7.46 14.28
CA LEU A 61 -2.75 -8.14 13.04
C LEU A 61 -3.78 -9.23 12.73
N ASN A 62 -4.47 -9.07 11.60
CA ASN A 62 -5.31 -10.10 11.01
C ASN A 62 -4.62 -10.68 9.77
N ILE A 63 -4.47 -12.00 9.68
CA ILE A 63 -3.90 -12.68 8.51
C ILE A 63 -5.00 -13.52 7.88
N ILE A 64 -5.31 -13.23 6.63
CA ILE A 64 -6.32 -13.92 5.84
C ILE A 64 -5.63 -14.75 4.76
N HIS A 65 -5.82 -16.07 4.82
CA HIS A 65 -5.36 -16.99 3.79
C HIS A 65 -6.42 -17.08 2.69
N GLN A 66 -6.33 -16.20 1.70
CA GLN A 66 -7.29 -16.09 0.60
C GLN A 66 -6.65 -15.44 -0.62
N ASP A 67 -7.25 -15.66 -1.78
CA ASP A 67 -6.99 -14.87 -2.98
C ASP A 67 -7.39 -13.40 -2.77
N ALA A 68 -6.52 -12.47 -3.17
CA ALA A 68 -6.74 -11.05 -2.94
C ALA A 68 -7.93 -10.49 -3.72
N LYS A 69 -8.19 -11.00 -4.93
CA LYS A 69 -9.34 -10.57 -5.74
C LYS A 69 -10.64 -11.07 -5.11
N LEU A 70 -10.68 -12.32 -4.64
CA LEU A 70 -11.84 -12.82 -3.90
C LEU A 70 -12.09 -12.02 -2.61
N TYR A 71 -11.03 -11.72 -1.85
CA TYR A 71 -11.16 -10.92 -0.64
C TYR A 71 -11.76 -9.54 -0.90
N ILE A 72 -11.27 -8.83 -1.94
CA ILE A 72 -11.81 -7.54 -2.36
C ILE A 72 -13.26 -7.64 -2.86
N ASP A 73 -13.67 -8.78 -3.42
CA ASP A 73 -15.02 -9.02 -3.91
C ASP A 73 -16.02 -9.29 -2.77
N GLU A 74 -15.60 -9.94 -1.70
CA GLU A 74 -16.48 -10.45 -0.63
C GLU A 74 -16.59 -9.53 0.60
N ASP A 75 -15.52 -8.81 0.96
CA ASP A 75 -15.43 -8.11 2.24
C ASP A 75 -15.76 -6.61 2.13
N ASP A 76 -16.82 -6.14 2.79
CA ASP A 76 -17.28 -4.74 2.75
C ASP A 76 -16.50 -3.74 3.63
N THR A 77 -15.41 -4.17 4.25
CA THR A 77 -14.56 -3.30 5.06
C THR A 77 -13.91 -2.21 4.19
N GLN A 78 -13.91 -0.99 4.72
CA GLN A 78 -13.17 0.12 4.14
C GLN A 78 -11.83 0.33 4.85
N PHE A 79 -10.82 0.73 4.07
CA PHE A 79 -9.45 0.93 4.52
C PHE A 79 -9.00 2.37 4.30
N ASP A 80 -8.26 2.90 5.28
CA ASP A 80 -7.56 4.18 5.14
C ASP A 80 -6.32 4.02 4.29
N ILE A 81 -5.72 2.83 4.29
CA ILE A 81 -4.66 2.44 3.36
C ILE A 81 -4.95 1.02 2.86
N LEU A 82 -5.08 0.85 1.55
CA LEU A 82 -5.04 -0.46 0.89
C LEU A 82 -3.77 -0.53 0.06
N VAL A 83 -2.91 -1.51 0.33
CA VAL A 83 -1.72 -1.77 -0.47
C VAL A 83 -1.98 -2.97 -1.36
N ALA A 84 -1.79 -2.83 -2.67
CA ALA A 84 -1.71 -3.94 -3.61
C ALA A 84 -0.23 -4.20 -3.95
N ASP A 85 0.26 -5.34 -3.48
CA ASP A 85 1.61 -5.84 -3.72
C ASP A 85 1.52 -7.29 -4.26
N LEU A 86 0.83 -7.42 -5.39
CA LEU A 86 0.53 -8.71 -6.00
C LEU A 86 1.57 -9.04 -7.07
N TYR A 87 2.46 -9.97 -6.75
CA TYR A 87 3.51 -10.45 -7.65
C TYR A 87 3.49 -11.97 -7.77
N HIS A 88 3.77 -12.43 -8.98
CA HIS A 88 4.05 -13.83 -9.32
C HIS A 88 5.50 -14.00 -9.77
N HIS A 89 5.90 -15.25 -10.05
CA HIS A 89 7.27 -15.58 -10.46
C HIS A 89 7.72 -14.89 -11.77
N HIS A 90 6.78 -14.36 -12.56
CA HIS A 90 7.03 -13.68 -13.83
C HIS A 90 6.94 -12.14 -13.76
N GLY A 91 6.56 -11.55 -12.62
CA GLY A 91 6.34 -10.10 -12.50
C GLY A 91 5.08 -9.75 -11.70
N ILE A 92 4.53 -8.57 -11.94
CA ILE A 92 3.25 -8.13 -11.37
C ILE A 92 2.14 -9.09 -11.81
N ASP A 93 1.27 -9.44 -10.88
CA ASP A 93 0.04 -10.15 -11.20
C ASP A 93 -0.85 -9.27 -12.09
N GLU A 94 -1.20 -9.77 -13.28
CA GLU A 94 -2.05 -9.07 -14.26
C GLU A 94 -3.38 -8.60 -13.65
N VAL A 95 -3.86 -9.27 -12.59
CA VAL A 95 -5.05 -8.84 -11.85
C VAL A 95 -4.93 -7.40 -11.34
N GLN A 96 -3.75 -6.98 -10.86
CA GLN A 96 -3.53 -5.62 -10.36
C GLN A 96 -3.66 -4.57 -11.46
N MET A 97 -3.54 -4.98 -12.72
CA MET A 97 -3.63 -4.14 -13.92
C MET A 97 -5.04 -4.09 -14.50
N GLN A 98 -5.98 -4.87 -13.97
CA GLN A 98 -7.35 -4.91 -14.45
C GLN A 98 -8.15 -3.73 -13.91
N LYS A 99 -8.78 -2.98 -14.81
CA LYS A 99 -9.70 -1.87 -14.48
C LYS A 99 -10.71 -2.25 -13.41
N GLN A 100 -11.36 -3.41 -13.54
CA GLN A 100 -12.38 -3.88 -12.58
C GLN A 100 -11.80 -4.09 -11.18
N PHE A 101 -10.57 -4.57 -11.07
CA PHE A 101 -9.90 -4.74 -9.78
C PHE A 101 -9.62 -3.37 -9.14
N LEU A 102 -9.08 -2.42 -9.91
CA LEU A 102 -8.82 -1.06 -9.43
C LEU A 102 -10.10 -0.34 -8.98
N GLU A 103 -11.19 -0.44 -9.73
CA GLU A 103 -12.50 0.12 -9.36
C GLU A 103 -13.02 -0.47 -8.05
N LYS A 104 -12.86 -1.78 -7.85
CA LYS A 104 -13.28 -2.45 -6.61
C LYS A 104 -12.40 -2.03 -5.43
N CYS A 105 -11.09 -1.99 -5.61
CA CYS A 105 -10.15 -1.45 -4.63
C CYS A 105 -10.55 -0.02 -4.25
N ALA A 106 -10.84 0.85 -5.22
CA ALA A 106 -11.24 2.24 -4.98
C ALA A 106 -12.55 2.37 -4.17
N LYS A 107 -13.47 1.41 -4.27
CA LYS A 107 -14.70 1.35 -3.44
C LYS A 107 -14.43 0.94 -1.98
N LYS A 108 -13.35 0.19 -1.74
CA LYS A 108 -12.89 -0.21 -0.40
C LYS A 108 -12.01 0.85 0.27
N ILE A 109 -11.73 1.97 -0.39
CA ILE A 109 -10.98 3.08 0.23
C ILE A 109 -11.94 4.05 0.93
N THR A 110 -11.58 4.50 2.14
CA THR A 110 -12.33 5.54 2.88
C THR A 110 -12.24 6.91 2.18
N LYS A 111 -13.07 7.88 2.58
CA LYS A 111 -13.09 9.22 1.95
C LYS A 111 -11.75 9.97 2.01
N GLU A 112 -10.92 9.68 3.01
CA GLU A 112 -9.58 10.27 3.18
C GLU A 112 -8.47 9.24 2.95
N GLY A 113 -8.84 8.07 2.42
CA GLY A 113 -7.97 6.91 2.32
C GLY A 113 -7.17 6.88 1.03
N TRP A 114 -6.25 5.91 0.98
CA TRP A 114 -5.23 5.80 -0.04
C TRP A 114 -5.11 4.37 -0.55
N LEU A 115 -5.12 4.22 -1.88
CA LEU A 115 -4.63 3.02 -2.55
C LEU A 115 -3.13 3.18 -2.84
N VAL A 116 -2.35 2.15 -2.52
CA VAL A 116 -0.91 2.10 -2.79
C VAL A 116 -0.62 0.91 -3.69
N LEU A 117 -0.10 1.16 -4.89
CA LEU A 117 0.22 0.11 -5.86
C LEU A 117 1.74 -0.03 -5.97
N ASN A 118 2.25 -1.24 -5.80
CA ASN A 118 3.63 -1.55 -6.19
C ASN A 118 3.65 -1.89 -7.70
N TYR A 119 4.23 -1.01 -8.50
CA TYR A 119 4.28 -1.06 -9.96
C TYR A 119 5.74 -1.25 -10.45
N TRP A 120 5.97 -1.96 -11.55
CA TRP A 120 7.32 -2.33 -12.02
C TRP A 120 7.75 -1.38 -13.15
N LEU A 121 8.97 -0.82 -13.06
CA LEU A 121 9.52 0.19 -13.97
C LEU A 121 9.70 -0.24 -15.43
N ASP A 122 9.88 -1.52 -15.72
CA ASP A 122 10.23 -1.97 -17.09
C ASP A 122 9.05 -1.90 -18.07
N HIS A 123 7.89 -1.43 -17.62
CA HIS A 123 6.76 -1.09 -18.47
C HIS A 123 6.45 0.40 -18.30
N ASP A 124 6.30 1.11 -19.42
CA ASP A 124 5.68 2.43 -19.41
C ASP A 124 4.35 2.34 -18.64
N LEU A 125 4.03 3.41 -17.91
CA LEU A 125 2.79 3.47 -17.17
C LEU A 125 1.63 3.35 -18.15
N ASN A 126 0.85 2.28 -18.01
CA ASN A 126 -0.28 2.07 -18.89
C ASN A 126 -1.26 3.24 -18.75
N ILE A 127 -1.48 3.98 -19.84
CA ILE A 127 -2.33 5.16 -19.90
C ILE A 127 -3.75 4.83 -19.40
N GLU A 128 -4.26 3.64 -19.70
CA GLU A 128 -5.60 3.22 -19.28
C GLU A 128 -5.69 3.07 -17.76
N ILE A 129 -4.64 2.56 -17.12
CA ILE A 129 -4.57 2.46 -15.65
C ILE A 129 -4.49 3.85 -15.05
N LEU A 130 -3.65 4.72 -15.61
CA LEU A 130 -3.52 6.09 -15.11
C LEU A 130 -4.84 6.86 -15.23
N GLN A 131 -5.54 6.74 -16.36
CA GLN A 131 -6.87 7.31 -16.57
C GLN A 131 -7.88 6.75 -15.58
N GLN A 132 -7.87 5.44 -15.34
CA GLN A 132 -8.75 4.83 -14.35
C GLN A 132 -8.49 5.37 -12.94
N LEU A 133 -7.22 5.49 -12.55
CA LEU A 133 -6.85 6.06 -11.26
C LEU A 133 -7.28 7.53 -11.13
N HIS A 134 -7.16 8.34 -12.18
CA HIS A 134 -7.66 9.72 -12.16
C HIS A 134 -9.19 9.81 -12.10
N ASN A 135 -9.93 8.83 -12.65
CA ASN A 135 -11.38 8.79 -12.53
C ASN A 135 -11.83 8.47 -11.09
N ASP A 136 -11.06 7.63 -10.39
CA ASP A 136 -11.44 7.13 -9.07
C ASP A 136 -10.83 7.92 -7.91
N PHE A 137 -9.74 8.67 -8.11
CA PHE A 137 -8.98 9.32 -7.04
C PHE A 137 -8.67 10.79 -7.34
N ASP A 138 -8.71 11.61 -6.29
CA ASP A 138 -8.55 13.07 -6.37
C ASP A 138 -7.09 13.50 -6.57
N CYS A 139 -6.14 12.70 -6.09
CA CYS A 139 -4.72 13.00 -6.23
C CYS A 139 -3.89 11.74 -6.43
N LEU A 140 -2.87 11.83 -7.29
CA LEU A 140 -1.94 10.75 -7.57
C LEU A 140 -0.50 11.21 -7.33
N TYR A 141 0.26 10.38 -6.64
CA TYR A 141 1.71 10.55 -6.48
C TYR A 141 2.44 9.28 -6.93
N MET A 142 3.66 9.45 -7.37
CA MET A 142 4.56 8.37 -7.74
C MET A 142 5.88 8.48 -7.02
N CYS A 143 6.44 7.36 -6.59
CA CYS A 143 7.76 7.31 -6.01
C CYS A 143 8.58 6.19 -6.64
N ASN A 144 9.74 6.53 -7.21
CA ASN A 144 10.73 5.50 -7.56
C ASN A 144 11.36 4.94 -6.28
N SER A 145 11.26 3.63 -6.08
CA SER A 145 11.79 2.94 -4.88
C SER A 145 13.32 2.87 -4.86
N GLY A 146 13.99 3.15 -5.98
CA GLY A 146 15.43 3.03 -6.16
C GLY A 146 15.90 1.63 -6.57
N GLY A 147 14.98 0.66 -6.65
CA GLY A 147 15.28 -0.75 -6.91
C GLY A 147 14.52 -1.37 -8.07
N GLY A 148 14.06 -0.57 -9.04
CA GLY A 148 13.30 -1.07 -10.19
C GLY A 148 11.78 -1.03 -10.05
N ASN A 149 11.23 -0.58 -8.91
CA ASN A 149 9.78 -0.43 -8.75
C ASN A 149 9.36 1.05 -8.65
N MET A 150 8.23 1.39 -9.26
CA MET A 150 7.47 2.60 -9.00
C MET A 150 6.35 2.30 -8.01
N ILE A 151 6.21 3.12 -6.99
CA ILE A 151 5.06 3.05 -6.09
C ILE A 151 4.09 4.15 -6.46
N ILE A 152 2.85 3.81 -6.76
CA ILE A 152 1.78 4.78 -7.00
C ILE A 152 0.99 4.92 -5.70
N TYR A 153 0.71 6.16 -5.31
CA TYR A 153 -0.16 6.52 -4.19
C TYR A 153 -1.36 7.28 -4.75
N ALA A 154 -2.55 6.70 -4.65
CA ALA A 154 -3.79 7.28 -5.15
C ALA A 154 -4.71 7.60 -3.96
N GLY A 155 -5.00 8.89 -3.74
CA GLY A 155 -5.74 9.38 -2.58
C GLY A 155 -7.14 9.86 -2.95
N LYS A 156 -8.15 9.52 -2.13
CA LYS A 156 -9.51 10.06 -2.24
C LYS A 156 -9.63 11.50 -1.73
N SER A 157 -8.56 12.01 -1.13
CA SER A 157 -8.41 13.41 -0.73
C SER A 157 -6.92 13.81 -0.83
N ASN A 158 -6.66 15.11 -0.93
CA ASN A 158 -5.28 15.60 -0.83
C ASN A 158 -4.69 15.31 0.56
N PRO A 159 -3.36 15.06 0.66
CA PRO A 159 -2.71 14.93 1.95
C PRO A 159 -2.75 16.27 2.69
N LYS A 160 -2.52 16.24 4.00
CA LYS A 160 -2.40 17.47 4.80
C LYS A 160 -1.30 18.36 4.23
N ALA A 161 -1.51 19.67 4.19
CA ALA A 161 -0.57 20.62 3.56
C ALA A 161 0.86 20.55 4.15
N ASP A 162 1.00 20.09 5.38
CA ASP A 162 2.26 19.96 6.10
C ASP A 162 2.93 18.59 5.96
N PHE A 163 2.42 17.66 5.14
CA PHE A 163 2.93 16.29 5.07
C PHE A 163 4.41 16.19 4.65
N LEU A 164 4.90 17.18 3.89
CA LEU A 164 6.30 17.30 3.47
C LEU A 164 7.15 18.18 4.38
N LEU A 165 6.58 18.75 5.44
CA LEU A 165 7.34 19.56 6.39
C LEU A 165 8.16 18.67 7.34
N PRO A 166 9.31 19.17 7.84
CA PRO A 166 10.12 18.42 8.81
C PRO A 166 9.36 18.02 10.08
N THR A 167 8.31 18.75 10.45
CA THR A 167 7.41 18.46 11.57
C THR A 167 6.65 17.15 11.40
N SER A 168 6.31 16.78 10.16
CA SER A 168 5.62 15.52 9.82
C SER A 168 6.63 14.40 9.55
N ILE A 169 7.73 14.72 8.86
CA ILE A 169 8.72 13.72 8.43
C ILE A 169 9.55 13.19 9.59
N LYS A 170 10.09 14.06 10.45
CA LYS A 170 11.06 13.65 11.49
C LYS A 170 10.46 12.67 12.51
N PRO A 171 9.23 12.85 13.04
CA PRO A 171 8.64 11.89 13.97
C PRO A 171 8.44 10.51 13.34
N LEU A 172 7.94 10.46 12.10
CA LEU A 172 7.74 9.20 11.40
C LEU A 172 9.08 8.51 11.09
N ALA A 173 10.06 9.23 10.57
CA ALA A 173 11.40 8.70 10.29
C ALA A 173 12.06 8.12 11.56
N LYS A 174 11.92 8.81 12.71
CA LYS A 174 12.38 8.31 14.01
C LYS A 174 11.68 7.02 14.41
N THR A 175 10.36 6.95 14.22
CA THR A 175 9.54 5.77 14.55
C THR A 175 9.91 4.57 13.67
N LEU A 176 10.17 4.81 12.38
CA LEU A 176 10.54 3.78 11.42
C LEU A 176 12.02 3.37 11.51
N GLY A 177 12.88 4.20 12.12
CA GLY A 177 14.30 3.92 12.28
C GLY A 177 15.14 4.20 11.04
N PHE A 178 14.62 4.91 10.04
CA PHE A 178 15.37 5.28 8.83
C PHE A 178 14.89 6.60 8.22
N SER A 179 15.74 7.21 7.39
CA SER A 179 15.44 8.48 6.71
C SER A 179 14.49 8.29 5.54
N LEU A 180 13.43 9.11 5.48
CA LEU A 180 12.48 9.14 4.36
C LEU A 180 12.96 10.02 3.19
N ASN A 181 14.00 10.84 3.40
CA ASN A 181 14.45 11.85 2.42
C ASN A 181 14.88 11.25 1.08
N TYR A 182 15.42 10.03 1.09
CA TYR A 182 15.79 9.35 -0.15
C TYR A 182 14.57 9.14 -1.06
N TYR A 183 13.45 8.70 -0.48
CA TYR A 183 12.21 8.45 -1.21
C TYR A 183 11.44 9.73 -1.51
N LEU A 184 11.40 10.69 -0.57
CA LEU A 184 10.72 11.97 -0.77
C LEU A 184 11.29 12.79 -1.94
N LYS A 185 12.61 12.73 -2.17
CA LYS A 185 13.24 13.36 -3.34
C LYS A 185 12.81 12.74 -4.69
N ARG A 186 12.21 11.56 -4.65
CA ARG A 186 11.71 10.80 -5.81
C ARG A 186 10.19 10.76 -5.87
N LEU A 187 9.52 11.45 -4.95
CA LEU A 187 8.08 11.57 -4.93
C LEU A 187 7.67 12.67 -5.91
N THR A 188 6.90 12.32 -6.92
CA THR A 188 6.36 13.24 -7.92
C THR A 188 4.84 13.22 -7.86
N PHE A 189 4.22 14.37 -8.07
CA PHE A 189 2.77 14.46 -8.27
C PHE A 189 2.47 14.15 -9.75
N ILE A 190 1.45 13.34 -10.01
CA ILE A 190 0.98 13.08 -11.37
C ILE A 190 -0.21 14.01 -11.65
N GLN A 191 -0.07 14.87 -12.65
CA GLN A 191 -1.16 15.71 -13.10
C GLN A 191 -2.14 14.88 -13.94
N GLY A 192 -3.44 15.13 -13.77
CA GLY A 192 -4.45 14.61 -14.68
C GLY A 192 -4.24 15.14 -16.09
N THR A 193 -4.38 14.27 -17.08
CA THR A 193 -4.41 14.63 -18.51
C THR A 193 -5.65 15.41 -18.87
#